data_AF-T5AF03-F1
#
_entry.id   AF-T5AF03-F1
#
_cell.length_a   1.000
_cell.length_b   1.000
_cell.length_c   1.000
_cell.angle_alpha   90.00
_cell.angle_beta   90.00
_cell.angle_gamma   90.00
#
_symmetry.space_group_name_H-M   'P 1'
#
loop_
_entity.id
_entity.type
_entity.pdbx_description
1 polymer ?
#
loop_
_entity_poly.entity_id
_entity_poly.type
_entity_poly.pdbx_seq_one_letter_code
_entity_poly.pdbx_strand_id
1 'polypeptide(L)' 'MDTESDHDDGARLPRGLGEALDRLEEDDLELETRTQSKAMQNYLKLKRCEVSKLHDMGGEEARLFLTELF' A
#
# COMPACT_ATOMS: atom_id res chain seq x y z
N MET A 1 18.30 35.96 13.67
CA MET A 1 16.89 35.91 13.22
C MET A 1 16.94 34.84 12.16
N ASP A 2 16.88 33.59 12.61
CA ASP A 2 17.23 32.43 11.80
C ASP A 2 16.08 31.47 11.98
N THR A 3 15.10 31.64 11.10
CA THR A 3 13.97 30.74 10.91
C THR A 3 14.52 29.45 10.32
N GLU A 4 14.96 28.53 11.18
CA GLU A 4 15.01 27.11 10.85
C GLU A 4 13.56 26.65 10.65
N SER A 5 13.17 26.61 9.38
CA SER A 5 11.94 26.00 8.93
C SER A 5 12.07 24.49 9.11
N ASP A 6 11.67 24.00 10.28
CA ASP A 6 11.26 22.62 10.53
C ASP A 6 10.05 22.35 9.60
N HIS A 7 10.34 21.91 8.37
CA HIS A 7 9.34 21.35 7.48
C HIS A 7 9.15 19.89 7.90
N ASP A 8 7.97 19.67 8.46
CA ASP A 8 7.46 18.44 9.05
C ASP A 8 7.68 17.19 8.17
N ASP A 9 8.49 16.31 8.73
CA ASP A 9 8.53 14.84 8.68
C ASP A 9 8.35 14.06 7.35
N GLY A 10 9.43 13.36 7.00
CA GLY A 10 9.40 12.19 6.12
C GLY A 10 8.54 11.07 6.74
N ALA A 11 7.33 10.91 6.21
CA ALA A 11 6.43 9.82 6.60
C ALA A 11 7.17 8.48 6.57
N ARG A 12 7.26 7.81 7.73
CA ARG A 12 7.89 6.49 7.86
C ARG A 12 7.28 5.53 6.85
N LEU A 13 8.11 4.83 6.07
CA LEU A 13 7.62 3.80 5.15
C LEU A 13 6.71 2.78 5.87
N PRO A 14 5.67 2.27 5.21
CA PRO A 14 4.82 1.25 5.78
C PRO A 14 5.63 -0.01 6.07
N ARG A 15 5.32 -0.68 7.19
CA ARG A 15 6.04 -1.88 7.67
C ARG A 15 5.59 -3.16 6.95
N GLY A 16 4.55 -3.07 6.13
CA GLY A 16 4.04 -4.19 5.36
C GLY A 16 2.99 -3.75 4.34
N LEU A 17 2.58 -4.69 3.49
CA LEU A 17 1.67 -4.42 2.38
C LEU A 17 0.27 -3.97 2.85
N GLY A 18 -0.24 -4.50 3.96
CA GLY A 18 -1.52 -4.06 4.53
C GLY A 18 -1.50 -2.57 4.91
N GLU A 19 -0.50 -2.16 5.68
CA GLU A 19 -0.32 -0.75 6.09
C GLU A 19 -0.09 0.17 4.87
N ALA A 20 0.58 -0.31 3.83
CA ALA A 20 0.74 0.44 2.59
C ALA A 20 -0.59 0.65 1.85
N LEU A 21 -1.45 -0.37 1.82
CA LEU A 21 -2.77 -0.30 1.18
C LEU A 21 -3.75 0.56 1.97
N ASP A 22 -3.70 0.52 3.30
CA ASP A 22 -4.54 1.37 4.16
C ASP A 22 -4.18 2.85 3.94
N ARG A 23 -2.89 3.20 3.94
CA ARG A 23 -2.44 4.58 3.63
C ARG A 23 -2.80 5.01 2.21
N LEU A 24 -2.70 4.10 1.23
CA LEU A 24 -3.08 4.39 -0.16
C LEU A 24 -4.58 4.66 -0.31
N GLU A 25 -5.42 4.01 0.50
CA GLU A 25 -6.87 4.27 0.53
C GLU A 25 -7.20 5.59 1.24
N GLU A 26 -6.44 5.98 2.27
CA GLU A 26 -6.56 7.27 2.94
C GLU A 26 -6.13 8.44 2.03
N ASP A 27 -5.05 8.27 1.25
CA ASP A 27 -4.56 9.23 0.27
C ASP A 27 -5.39 9.27 -1.04
N ASP A 28 -6.39 8.38 -1.18
CA ASP A 28 -7.19 8.24 -2.40
C ASP A 28 -7.99 9.52 -2.74
N LEU A 29 -8.29 10.37 -1.75
CA LEU A 29 -8.93 11.67 -1.99
C LEU A 29 -8.08 12.60 -2.89
N GLU A 30 -6.75 12.53 -2.82
CA GLU A 30 -5.87 13.24 -3.76
C GLU A 30 -5.69 12.47 -5.06
N LEU A 31 -5.61 11.13 -5.01
CA LEU A 31 -5.41 10.28 -6.17
C LEU A 31 -6.63 10.12 -7.07
N GLU A 32 -7.86 10.25 -6.57
CA GLU A 32 -9.12 10.15 -7.32
C GLU A 32 -9.25 11.25 -8.38
N THR A 33 -8.58 12.39 -8.19
CA THR A 33 -8.51 13.44 -9.23
C THR A 33 -7.62 13.05 -10.41
N ARG A 34 -6.69 12.10 -10.21
CA ARG A 34 -5.61 11.74 -11.15
C ARG A 34 -5.78 10.35 -11.76
N THR A 35 -6.50 9.47 -11.08
CA THR A 35 -6.71 8.07 -11.45
C THR A 35 -8.21 7.84 -11.53
N GLN A 36 -8.67 7.17 -12.58
CA GLN A 36 -10.09 6.80 -12.68
C GLN A 36 -10.47 6.00 -11.43
N SER A 37 -11.33 6.55 -10.56
CA SER A 37 -11.69 6.02 -9.23
C SER A 37 -11.93 4.48 -9.21
N LYS A 38 -12.50 3.92 -10.29
CA LYS A 38 -12.68 2.47 -10.44
C LYS A 38 -11.38 1.65 -10.52
N ALA A 39 -10.33 2.17 -11.14
CA ALA A 39 -9.06 1.48 -11.27
C ALA A 39 -8.38 1.32 -9.91
N MET A 40 -8.36 2.38 -9.09
CA MET A 40 -7.78 2.34 -7.75
C MET A 40 -8.55 1.37 -6.84
N GLN A 41 -9.88 1.47 -6.82
CA GLN A 41 -10.71 0.55 -6.03
C GLN A 41 -10.51 -0.92 -6.42
N ASN A 42 -10.38 -1.21 -7.73
CA ASN A 42 -10.10 -2.56 -8.20
C ASN A 42 -8.70 -3.04 -7.79
N TYR A 43 -7.70 -2.16 -7.84
CA TYR A 43 -6.34 -2.45 -7.38
C TYR A 43 -6.31 -2.77 -5.88
N LEU A 44 -6.90 -1.91 -5.05
CA LEU A 44 -6.98 -2.11 -3.59
C LEU A 44 -7.66 -3.43 -3.24
N LYS A 45 -8.80 -3.73 -3.89
CA LYS A 45 -9.51 -5.01 -3.69
C LYS A 45 -8.65 -6.22 -4.06
N LEU A 46 -7.98 -6.19 -5.20
CA LEU A 46 -7.11 -7.27 -5.63
C LEU A 46 -5.96 -7.49 -4.64
N LYS A 47 -5.27 -6.41 -4.25
CA LYS A 47 -4.12 -6.49 -3.35
C LYS A 47 -4.48 -6.89 -1.92
N ARG A 48 -5.62 -6.44 -1.39
CA ARG A 48 -6.14 -6.93 -0.10
C ARG A 48 -6.45 -8.43 -0.14
N CYS A 49 -7.01 -8.93 -1.25
CA CYS A 49 -7.25 -10.36 -1.43
C CYS A 49 -5.94 -11.17 -1.47
N GLU A 50 -4.92 -10.68 -2.19
CA GLU A 50 -3.58 -11.29 -2.18
C GLU A 50 -2.99 -11.32 -0.77
N VAL A 51 -2.99 -10.20 -0.03
CA VAL A 51 -2.50 -10.13 1.35
C VAL A 51 -3.20 -11.12 2.26
N SER A 52 -4.53 -11.23 2.17
CA SER A 52 -5.29 -12.17 2.97
C SER A 52 -4.89 -13.62 2.69
N LYS A 53 -4.67 -13.98 1.42
CA LYS A 53 -4.21 -15.33 1.06
C LYS A 53 -2.81 -15.61 1.58
N LEU A 54 -1.91 -14.62 1.50
CA LEU A 54 -0.53 -14.73 1.93
C LEU A 54 -0.38 -14.77 3.44
N HIS A 55 -1.27 -14.12 4.19
CA HIS A 55 -1.26 -14.10 5.66
C HIS A 55 -1.44 -15.50 6.25
N ASP A 56 -2.26 -16.33 5.59
CA ASP A 56 -2.53 -17.69 6.04
C ASP A 56 -1.45 -18.69 5.60
N MET A 57 -0.47 -18.25 4.79
CA MET A 57 0.65 -19.04 4.29
C MET A 57 1.91 -18.83 5.15
N GLY A 58 2.76 -19.86 5.25
CA GLY A 58 4.12 -19.67 5.78
C GLY A 58 4.95 -18.78 4.84
N GLY A 59 5.95 -18.06 5.37
CA GLY A 59 6.76 -17.13 4.55
C GLY A 59 7.46 -17.76 3.33
N GLU A 60 7.83 -19.04 3.43
CA GLU A 60 8.39 -19.83 2.31
C GLU A 60 7.33 -20.10 1.23
N GLU A 61 6.13 -20.53 1.64
CA GLU A 61 5.00 -20.81 0.75
C GLU A 61 4.48 -19.55 0.07
N ALA A 62 4.37 -18.45 0.82
CA ALA A 62 4.03 -17.13 0.29
C ALA A 62 5.00 -16.68 -0.81
N ARG A 63 6.31 -16.91 -0.61
CA ARG A 63 7.35 -16.55 -1.58
C ARG A 63 7.26 -17.40 -2.85
N LEU A 64 7.05 -18.72 -2.71
CA LEU A 64 6.86 -19.61 -3.86
C LEU A 64 5.60 -19.23 -4.65
N PHE A 65 4.49 -19.00 -3.96
CA PHE A 65 3.23 -18.56 -4.56
C PHE A 65 3.38 -17.26 -5.34
N LEU A 66 4.07 -16.26 -4.78
CA LEU A 66 4.35 -15.00 -5.49
C LEU A 66 5.26 -15.19 -6.70
N THR A 67 6.19 -16.14 -6.65
CA THR A 67 7.09 -16.45 -7.79
C THR A 67 6.36 -17.12 -8.94
N GLU A 68 5.29 -17.88 -8.69
CA GLU A 68 4.49 -18.49 -9.75
C GLU A 68 3.49 -17.52 -10.39
N LEU A 69 3.10 -16.48 -9.67
CA LEU A 69 2.12 -15.48 -10.11
C LEU A 69 2.71 -14.36 -10.99
N PHE A 70 4.02 -14.10 -10.89
CA PHE A 70 4.73 -12.99 -11.53
C PHE A 70 5.97 -13.47 -12.29
#